data_AF-A0A8H6C0Z2-F1
#
_entry.id   AF-A0A8H6C0Z2-F1
#
_cell.length_a   1.000
_cell.length_b   1.000
_cell.length_c   1.000
_cell.angle_alpha   90.00
_cell.angle_beta   90.00
_cell.angle_gamma   90.00
#
_symmetry.space_group_name_H-M   'P 1'
#
loop_
_entity.id
_entity.type
_entity.pdbx_description
1 polymer ?
#
loop_
_entity_poly.entity_id
_entity_poly.type
_entity_poly.pdbx_seq_one_letter_code
_entity_poly.pdbx_strand_id
1 'polypeptide(L)'
;MVLKTFKVDGISPIKAETLTPESFSKYGGVAPIVNNYSNCPSGKEATANWNIFRCKAPKHLINHGSLNSVYTSKVLERHPFSTQTFLPLGQDLHKVSYLVIVAKTDESTEEKLPDPTSIRAFVCKGNQSVTYGIGTWHAPMVVIDEKVPHIDFAVFIHENGVADEDVQECYFEPGYSIVYNQIEAKL
;
A
#
# COMPACT_ATOMS: atom_id res chain seq x y z
N MET A 1 14.08 -6.76 2.87
CA MET A 1 15.36 -6.06 3.18
C MET A 1 15.14 -4.56 3.19
N VAL A 2 15.77 -3.81 4.10
CA VAL A 2 15.71 -2.33 4.11
C VAL A 2 16.74 -1.75 3.14
N LEU A 3 16.30 -0.98 2.15
CA LEU A 3 17.17 -0.36 1.14
C LEU A 3 17.60 1.05 1.53
N LYS A 4 16.70 1.87 2.07
CA LYS A 4 17.00 3.28 2.39
C LYS A 4 16.07 3.83 3.47
N THR A 5 16.57 4.83 4.20
CA THR A 5 15.74 5.72 5.02
C THR A 5 15.78 7.14 4.44
N PHE A 6 14.63 7.65 4.03
CA PHE A 6 14.46 9.01 3.49
C PHE A 6 14.18 10.01 4.62
N LYS A 7 14.74 11.22 4.49
CA LYS A 7 14.25 12.38 5.24
C LYS A 7 13.05 12.96 4.50
N VAL A 8 12.03 13.37 5.25
CA VAL A 8 10.77 13.88 4.69
C VAL A 8 10.74 15.41 4.58
N ASP A 9 11.87 16.06 4.79
CA ASP A 9 12.01 17.50 4.62
C ASP A 9 11.59 17.91 3.21
N GLY A 10 10.59 18.79 3.10
CA GLY A 10 10.06 19.25 1.81
C GLY A 10 8.93 18.39 1.21
N ILE A 11 8.57 17.24 1.81
CA ILE A 11 7.38 16.49 1.41
C ILE A 11 6.14 17.18 1.99
N SER A 12 5.36 17.79 1.11
CA SER A 12 4.08 18.40 1.51
C SER A 12 3.03 17.32 1.86
N PRO A 13 2.07 17.60 2.76
CA PRO A 13 1.01 16.64 3.06
C PRO A 13 0.27 16.18 1.80
N ILE A 14 0.19 14.87 1.60
CA ILE A 14 -0.45 14.25 0.44
C ILE A 14 -1.94 14.11 0.73
N LYS A 15 -2.80 14.71 -0.10
CA LYS A 15 -4.25 14.52 -0.01
C LYS A 15 -4.64 13.20 -0.65
N ALA A 16 -5.34 12.35 0.09
CA ALA A 16 -5.88 11.11 -0.43
C ALA A 16 -7.06 11.40 -1.37
N GLU A 17 -7.08 10.74 -2.52
CA GLU A 17 -8.13 10.85 -3.53
C GLU A 17 -9.01 9.59 -3.56
N THR A 18 -10.18 9.65 -4.20
CA THR A 18 -11.01 8.45 -4.32
C THR A 18 -10.34 7.40 -5.20
N LEU A 19 -10.30 6.16 -4.75
CA LEU A 19 -9.85 5.04 -5.58
C LEU A 19 -10.86 4.78 -6.72
N THR A 20 -10.40 4.90 -7.97
CA THR A 20 -11.08 4.44 -9.18
C THR A 20 -10.12 3.61 -10.03
N PRO A 21 -10.61 2.77 -10.97
CA PRO A 21 -9.73 2.06 -11.90
C PRO A 21 -8.78 3.00 -12.66
N GLU A 22 -9.27 4.16 -13.09
CA GLU A 22 -8.49 5.14 -13.86
C GLU A 22 -7.41 5.79 -13.00
N SER A 23 -7.73 6.20 -11.77
CA SER A 23 -6.79 6.87 -10.87
C SER A 23 -5.66 5.95 -10.41
N PHE A 24 -5.91 4.64 -10.34
CA PHE A 24 -4.95 3.64 -9.89
C PHE A 24 -4.18 2.91 -11.01
N SER A 25 -4.60 3.06 -12.28
CA SER A 25 -4.08 2.32 -13.44
C SER A 25 -2.56 2.31 -13.64
N LYS A 26 -1.83 3.29 -13.09
CA LYS A 26 -0.36 3.40 -13.20
C LYS A 26 0.41 2.57 -12.16
N TYR A 27 -0.27 2.10 -11.13
CA TYR A 27 0.30 1.36 -10.00
C TYR A 27 -0.22 -0.08 -9.93
N GLY A 28 -1.37 -0.33 -10.57
CA GLY A 28 -2.06 -1.61 -10.53
C GLY A 28 -3.52 -1.47 -10.96
N GLY A 29 -4.41 -2.27 -10.36
CA GLY A 29 -5.87 -2.20 -10.59
C GLY A 29 -6.52 -3.58 -10.62
N VAL A 30 -7.41 -3.81 -11.60
CA VAL A 30 -7.82 -5.16 -12.02
C VAL A 30 -6.66 -5.74 -12.85
N ALA A 31 -5.54 -5.98 -12.17
CA ALA A 31 -4.34 -6.51 -12.77
C ALA A 31 -4.38 -8.05 -12.76
N PRO A 32 -3.87 -8.72 -13.80
CA PRO A 32 -3.69 -10.16 -13.78
C PRO A 32 -2.77 -10.53 -12.62
N ILE A 33 -2.95 -11.75 -12.12
CA ILE A 33 -2.05 -12.35 -11.15
C ILE A 33 -0.79 -12.80 -11.90
N VAL A 34 0.36 -12.18 -11.63
CA VAL A 34 1.61 -12.44 -12.37
C VAL A 34 2.71 -12.92 -11.43
N ASN A 35 3.37 -14.02 -11.82
CA ASN A 35 4.58 -14.56 -11.22
C ASN A 35 5.76 -14.24 -12.13
N ASN A 36 6.76 -13.50 -11.63
CA ASN A 36 7.95 -13.11 -12.40
C ASN A 36 9.26 -13.61 -11.78
N TYR A 37 9.19 -14.63 -10.90
CA TYR A 37 10.38 -15.20 -10.26
C TYR A 37 11.30 -15.93 -11.22
N SER A 38 10.89 -16.20 -12.46
CA SER A 38 11.82 -16.65 -13.51
C SER A 38 12.96 -15.64 -13.77
N ASN A 39 12.79 -14.37 -13.35
CA ASN A 39 13.78 -13.31 -13.46
C ASN A 39 14.52 -13.02 -12.13
N CYS A 40 14.30 -13.81 -11.07
CA CYS A 40 14.97 -13.59 -9.79
C CYS A 40 16.44 -14.04 -9.80
N PRO A 41 17.35 -13.34 -9.10
CA PRO A 41 18.77 -13.70 -9.04
C PRO A 41 19.06 -15.12 -8.51
N SER A 42 18.29 -15.58 -7.53
CA SER A 42 18.50 -16.88 -6.90
C SER A 42 18.16 -18.06 -7.81
N GLY A 43 17.35 -17.83 -8.84
CA GLY A 43 16.77 -18.89 -9.67
C GLY A 43 15.79 -19.79 -8.92
N LYS A 44 15.40 -19.44 -7.68
CA LYS A 44 14.50 -20.25 -6.86
C LYS A 44 13.05 -20.03 -7.28
N GLU A 45 12.36 -21.12 -7.59
CA GLU A 45 10.95 -21.09 -7.96
C GLU A 45 10.08 -20.53 -6.82
N ALA A 46 9.09 -19.72 -7.20
CA ALA A 46 8.08 -19.23 -6.28
C ALA A 46 6.87 -20.15 -6.19
N THR A 47 6.18 -20.02 -5.07
CA THR A 47 4.90 -20.68 -4.77
C THR A 47 3.78 -19.64 -4.76
N ALA A 48 2.61 -20.01 -5.24
CA ALA A 48 1.40 -19.19 -5.14
C ALA A 48 0.79 -19.34 -3.75
N ASN A 49 0.75 -18.26 -2.97
CA ASN A 49 0.32 -18.26 -1.59
C ASN A 49 -0.94 -17.44 -1.39
N TRP A 50 -1.90 -18.01 -0.63
CA TRP A 50 -3.02 -17.30 -0.05
C TRP A 50 -2.79 -17.13 1.45
N ASN A 51 -2.90 -15.90 1.94
CA ASN A 51 -2.78 -15.57 3.36
C ASN A 51 -4.00 -14.78 3.82
N ILE A 52 -4.34 -14.87 5.11
CA ILE A 52 -5.28 -13.94 5.74
C ILE A 52 -4.48 -12.91 6.53
N PHE A 53 -4.57 -11.64 6.13
CA PHE A 53 -3.94 -10.52 6.81
C PHE A 53 -4.98 -9.72 7.59
N ARG A 54 -4.89 -9.74 8.92
CA ARG A 54 -5.75 -8.96 9.81
C ARG A 54 -5.14 -7.58 10.08
N CYS A 55 -5.75 -6.54 9.53
CA CYS A 55 -5.28 -5.17 9.71
C CYS A 55 -6.16 -4.39 10.71
N LYS A 56 -5.53 -3.76 11.69
CA LYS A 56 -6.18 -2.84 12.64
C LYS A 56 -5.81 -1.40 12.29
N ALA A 57 -6.70 -0.46 12.59
CA ALA A 57 -6.38 0.95 12.42
C ALA A 57 -5.19 1.35 13.32
N PRO A 58 -4.13 1.97 12.78
CA PRO A 58 -2.97 2.39 13.54
C PRO A 58 -3.24 3.71 14.27
N LYS A 59 -4.11 3.68 15.30
CA LYS A 59 -4.62 4.89 15.98
C LYS A 59 -3.54 5.85 16.48
N HIS A 60 -2.38 5.34 16.89
CA HIS A 60 -1.26 6.17 17.35
C HIS A 60 -0.56 6.96 16.23
N LEU A 61 -0.84 6.66 14.96
CA LEU A 61 -0.35 7.36 13.78
C LEU A 61 -1.45 8.20 13.10
N ILE A 62 -2.67 8.19 13.65
CA ILE A 62 -3.82 8.93 13.12
C ILE A 62 -4.12 10.09 14.05
N ASN A 63 -4.13 11.30 13.51
CA ASN A 63 -4.57 12.50 14.19
C ASN A 63 -5.86 13.01 13.55
N HIS A 64 -6.89 13.26 14.37
CA HIS A 64 -8.18 13.75 13.91
C HIS A 64 -8.28 15.26 14.05
N GLY A 65 -8.41 15.95 12.92
CA GLY A 65 -8.87 17.33 12.87
C GLY A 65 -10.40 17.42 12.78
N SER A 66 -10.91 18.64 12.78
CA SER A 66 -12.35 18.93 12.69
C SER A 66 -12.99 18.54 11.35
N LEU A 67 -12.23 18.62 10.26
CA LEU A 67 -12.71 18.32 8.90
C LEU A 67 -12.02 17.10 8.29
N ASN A 68 -10.74 16.91 8.62
CA ASN A 68 -9.88 15.91 8.01
C ASN A 68 -9.12 15.15 9.09
N SER A 69 -8.80 13.89 8.81
CA SER A 69 -7.84 13.12 9.59
C SER A 69 -6.50 13.05 8.84
N VAL A 70 -5.42 12.88 9.61
CA VAL A 70 -4.05 12.81 9.10
C VAL A 70 -3.45 11.49 9.58
N TYR A 71 -3.00 10.66 8.64
CA TYR A 71 -2.22 9.46 8.92
C TYR A 71 -0.74 9.73 8.63
N THR A 72 0.15 9.41 9.59
CA THR A 72 1.61 9.47 9.40
C THR A 72 2.14 8.13 8.92
N SER A 73 2.42 8.03 7.62
CA SER A 73 3.03 6.85 7.02
C SER A 73 4.55 6.90 7.14
N LYS A 74 5.18 5.74 7.35
CA LYS A 74 6.63 5.64 7.65
C LYS A 74 7.41 4.70 6.75
N VAL A 75 6.73 3.93 5.92
CA VAL A 75 7.36 2.88 5.11
C VAL A 75 6.68 2.78 3.75
N LEU A 76 7.49 2.49 2.74
CA LEU A 76 7.03 1.92 1.47
C LEU A 76 7.80 0.62 1.26
N GLU A 77 7.11 -0.40 0.79
CA GLU A 77 7.66 -1.69 0.39
C GLU A 77 7.37 -1.93 -1.09
N ARG A 78 8.04 -2.92 -1.67
CA ARG A 78 7.71 -3.48 -2.98
C ARG A 78 7.99 -4.97 -3.01
N HIS A 79 7.32 -5.64 -3.95
CA HIS A 79 7.54 -7.03 -4.32
C HIS A 79 8.14 -7.10 -5.73
N PRO A 80 9.48 -7.25 -5.87
CA PRO A 80 10.16 -7.12 -7.16
C PRO A 80 9.74 -8.13 -8.24
N PHE A 81 9.20 -9.29 -7.84
CA PHE A 81 8.91 -10.41 -8.75
C PHE A 81 7.47 -10.92 -8.70
N SER A 82 6.56 -10.25 -7.98
CA SER A 82 5.15 -10.65 -7.93
C SER A 82 4.23 -9.45 -7.90
N THR A 83 3.04 -9.61 -8.49
CA THR A 83 1.89 -8.80 -8.08
C THR A 83 1.46 -9.21 -6.68
N GLN A 84 0.87 -8.29 -5.92
CA GLN A 84 0.27 -8.60 -4.62
C GLN A 84 -1.15 -8.06 -4.57
N THR A 85 -2.10 -8.94 -4.29
CA THR A 85 -3.52 -8.62 -4.21
C THR A 85 -3.99 -8.62 -2.78
N PHE A 86 -4.70 -7.56 -2.37
CA PHE A 86 -5.47 -7.51 -1.14
C PHE A 86 -6.96 -7.44 -1.47
N LEU A 87 -7.70 -8.45 -1.02
CA LEU A 87 -9.15 -8.51 -1.12
C LEU A 87 -9.77 -8.39 0.28
N PRO A 88 -10.43 -7.27 0.62
CA PRO A 88 -11.09 -7.12 1.91
C PRO A 88 -12.26 -8.10 2.06
N LEU A 89 -12.39 -8.70 3.24
CA LEU A 89 -13.43 -9.66 3.56
C LEU A 89 -14.52 -9.03 4.43
N GLY A 90 -15.77 -9.14 3.97
CA GLY A 90 -16.95 -8.86 4.77
C GLY A 90 -17.15 -7.39 5.18
N GLN A 91 -16.86 -6.44 4.27
CA GLN A 91 -17.02 -5.01 4.55
C GLN A 91 -18.23 -4.41 3.82
N ASP A 92 -18.71 -3.29 4.35
CA ASP A 92 -19.80 -2.51 3.76
C ASP A 92 -19.41 -1.89 2.39
N LEU A 93 -20.32 -1.97 1.42
CA LEU A 93 -20.15 -1.52 0.04
C LEU A 93 -19.88 -0.02 -0.09
N HIS A 94 -20.41 0.80 0.80
CA HIS A 94 -20.38 2.25 0.71
C HIS A 94 -19.37 2.88 1.67
N LYS A 95 -18.91 2.11 2.67
CA LYS A 95 -18.04 2.60 3.73
C LYS A 95 -16.59 2.71 3.30
N VAL A 96 -16.02 3.91 3.40
CA VAL A 96 -14.57 4.10 3.32
C VAL A 96 -13.89 3.46 4.52
N SER A 97 -12.93 2.61 4.23
CA SER A 97 -12.47 1.57 5.16
C SER A 97 -10.96 1.55 5.34
N TYR A 98 -10.20 1.82 4.28
CA TYR A 98 -8.74 1.76 4.31
C TYR A 98 -8.11 2.73 3.30
N LEU A 99 -6.81 3.00 3.46
CA LEU A 99 -5.98 3.76 2.53
C LEU A 99 -5.10 2.82 1.70
N VAL A 100 -4.87 3.21 0.46
CA VAL A 100 -3.80 2.68 -0.40
C VAL A 100 -2.82 3.81 -0.67
N ILE A 101 -1.54 3.57 -0.45
CA ILE A 101 -0.48 4.56 -0.65
C ILE A 101 0.55 3.94 -1.58
N VAL A 102 0.94 4.66 -2.61
CA VAL A 102 1.86 4.19 -3.66
C VAL A 102 2.83 5.29 -4.06
N ALA A 103 3.96 4.89 -4.63
CA ALA A 103 4.91 5.79 -5.27
C ALA A 103 5.38 5.18 -6.59
N LYS A 104 5.86 6.04 -7.48
CA LYS A 104 6.61 5.60 -8.65
C LYS A 104 8.01 5.20 -8.25
N THR A 105 8.60 4.33 -9.05
CA THR A 105 10.03 4.04 -9.03
C THR A 105 10.81 5.21 -9.62
N ASP A 106 11.88 5.60 -8.95
CA ASP A 106 12.92 6.48 -9.48
C ASP A 106 13.91 5.65 -10.32
N GLU A 107 13.69 5.64 -11.64
CA GLU A 107 14.54 4.93 -12.60
C GLU A 107 15.96 5.51 -12.71
N SER A 108 16.26 6.65 -12.09
CA SER A 108 17.61 7.22 -12.06
C SER A 108 18.51 6.60 -10.97
N THR A 109 17.92 5.87 -10.03
CA THR A 109 18.64 5.19 -8.96
C THR A 109 18.97 3.75 -9.34
N GLU A 110 20.17 3.29 -9.00
CA GLU A 110 20.61 1.91 -9.29
C GLU A 110 19.70 0.89 -8.58
N GLU A 111 19.32 1.15 -7.33
CA GLU A 111 18.43 0.26 -6.57
C GLU A 111 16.94 0.46 -6.93
N LYS A 112 16.60 1.32 -7.89
CA LYS A 112 15.22 1.61 -8.30
C LYS A 112 14.32 1.99 -7.13
N LEU A 113 14.77 2.91 -6.28
CA LEU A 113 14.12 3.35 -5.06
C LEU A 113 12.77 4.05 -5.34
N PRO A 114 11.88 4.24 -4.35
CA PRO A 114 10.68 5.04 -4.56
C PRO A 114 11.05 6.52 -4.75
N ASP A 115 10.39 7.21 -5.67
CA ASP A 115 10.44 8.67 -5.76
C ASP A 115 9.51 9.29 -4.69
N PRO A 116 10.04 9.93 -3.63
CA PRO A 116 9.23 10.48 -2.55
C PRO A 116 8.28 11.60 -3.01
N THR A 117 8.59 12.29 -4.11
CA THR A 117 7.75 13.37 -4.66
C THR A 117 6.56 12.84 -5.44
N SER A 118 6.59 11.55 -5.81
CA SER A 118 5.54 10.88 -6.55
C SER A 118 4.51 10.16 -5.68
N ILE A 119 4.61 10.27 -4.34
CA ILE A 119 3.70 9.59 -3.42
C ILE A 119 2.26 10.04 -3.67
N ARG A 120 1.38 9.05 -3.82
CA ARG A 120 -0.07 9.22 -3.94
C ARG A 120 -0.78 8.35 -2.93
N ALA A 121 -1.93 8.83 -2.46
CA ALA A 121 -2.77 8.09 -1.54
C ALA A 121 -4.20 8.07 -2.05
N PHE A 122 -4.90 6.98 -1.75
CA PHE A 122 -6.26 6.72 -2.17
C PHE A 122 -7.11 6.28 -0.99
N VAL A 123 -8.30 6.85 -0.84
CA VAL A 123 -9.34 6.31 0.05
C VAL A 123 -10.10 5.21 -0.66
N CYS A 124 -10.20 4.06 0.00
CA CYS A 124 -10.83 2.87 -0.54
C CYS A 124 -12.06 2.48 0.28
N LYS A 125 -13.11 2.05 -0.41
CA LYS A 125 -14.28 1.42 0.18
C LYS A 125 -13.99 -0.04 0.51
N GLY A 126 -14.73 -0.57 1.46
CA GLY A 126 -14.57 -1.95 1.95
C GLY A 126 -14.81 -3.03 0.89
N ASN A 127 -15.45 -2.72 -0.24
CA ASN A 127 -15.70 -3.66 -1.33
C ASN A 127 -14.69 -3.58 -2.48
N GLN A 128 -13.67 -2.73 -2.37
CA GLN A 128 -12.67 -2.57 -3.42
C GLN A 128 -11.50 -3.51 -3.13
N SER A 129 -11.06 -4.30 -4.11
CA SER A 129 -9.79 -5.00 -4.03
C SER A 129 -8.71 -4.16 -4.69
N VAL A 130 -7.47 -4.32 -4.24
CA VAL A 130 -6.32 -3.73 -4.93
C VAL A 130 -5.28 -4.78 -5.24
N THR A 131 -4.76 -4.74 -6.46
CA THR A 131 -3.59 -5.51 -6.88
C THR A 131 -2.49 -4.52 -7.24
N TYR A 132 -1.39 -4.56 -6.50
CA TYR A 132 -0.17 -3.83 -6.85
C TYR A 132 0.56 -4.54 -7.98
N GLY A 133 1.03 -3.78 -8.97
CA GLY A 133 1.86 -4.30 -10.05
C GLY A 133 3.23 -4.75 -9.53
N ILE A 134 3.91 -5.61 -10.30
CA ILE A 134 5.27 -6.06 -9.98
C ILE A 134 6.19 -4.87 -9.73
N GLY A 135 6.92 -4.89 -8.62
CA GLY A 135 7.89 -3.87 -8.24
C GLY A 135 7.31 -2.50 -7.90
N THR A 136 5.97 -2.36 -7.87
CA THR A 136 5.32 -1.10 -7.46
C THR A 136 5.64 -0.82 -6.00
N TRP A 137 6.03 0.41 -5.69
CA TRP A 137 6.21 0.86 -4.32
C TRP A 137 4.86 1.20 -3.69
N HIS A 138 4.58 0.64 -2.52
CA HIS A 138 3.32 0.81 -1.80
C HIS A 138 3.53 0.75 -0.29
N ALA A 139 2.64 1.35 0.50
CA ALA A 139 2.65 1.15 1.94
C ALA A 139 1.92 -0.16 2.31
N PRO A 140 2.25 -0.77 3.46
CA PRO A 140 1.40 -1.77 4.09
C PRO A 140 -0.04 -1.26 4.23
N MET A 141 -1.03 -2.17 4.19
CA MET A 141 -2.44 -1.79 4.27
C MET A 141 -2.76 -0.98 5.53
N VAL A 142 -3.48 0.14 5.36
CA VAL A 142 -3.83 1.05 6.45
C VAL A 142 -5.34 1.10 6.62
N VAL A 143 -5.89 0.39 7.60
CA VAL A 143 -7.30 0.54 7.97
C VAL A 143 -7.52 1.91 8.61
N ILE A 144 -8.55 2.63 8.18
CA ILE A 144 -8.92 3.95 8.71
C ILE A 144 -10.34 3.99 9.27
N ASP A 145 -11.12 2.92 9.10
CA ASP A 145 -12.40 2.77 9.78
C ASP A 145 -12.19 2.25 11.21
N GLU A 146 -12.19 3.17 12.16
CA GLU A 146 -11.99 2.86 13.57
C GLU A 146 -13.25 2.36 14.28
N LYS A 147 -14.39 2.27 13.58
CA LYS A 147 -15.63 1.71 14.12
C LYS A 147 -15.63 0.18 14.06
N VAL A 148 -14.77 -0.43 13.25
CA VAL A 148 -14.55 -1.88 13.22
C VAL A 148 -13.25 -2.24 13.95
N PRO A 149 -13.18 -3.40 14.62
CA PRO A 149 -11.97 -3.79 15.35
C PRO A 149 -10.79 -4.09 14.42
N HIS A 150 -11.07 -4.55 13.19
CA HIS A 150 -10.10 -4.86 12.15
C HIS A 150 -10.83 -5.10 10.81
N ILE A 151 -10.06 -5.15 9.73
CA ILE A 151 -10.45 -5.72 8.45
C ILE A 151 -9.53 -6.90 8.16
N ASP A 152 -10.12 -8.04 7.80
CA ASP A 152 -9.37 -9.18 7.28
C ASP A 152 -9.27 -9.05 5.76
N PHE A 153 -8.06 -9.22 5.23
CA PHE A 153 -7.79 -9.26 3.81
C PHE A 153 -7.36 -10.67 3.41
N ALA A 154 -7.99 -11.23 2.39
CA ALA A 154 -7.38 -12.34 1.66
C ALA A 154 -6.27 -11.76 0.78
N VAL A 155 -5.06 -12.27 0.95
CA VAL A 155 -3.85 -11.80 0.27
C VAL A 155 -3.37 -12.88 -0.67
N PHE A 156 -3.20 -12.55 -1.94
CA PHE A 156 -2.58 -13.42 -2.92
C PHE A 156 -1.24 -12.85 -3.37
N ILE A 157 -0.20 -13.68 -3.35
CA ILE A 157 1.15 -13.32 -3.78
C ILE A 157 1.93 -14.57 -4.20
N HIS A 158 2.94 -14.40 -5.06
CA HIS A 158 3.98 -15.41 -5.27
C HIS A 158 5.22 -15.09 -4.43
N GLU A 159 5.75 -16.07 -3.72
CA GLU A 159 6.94 -15.93 -2.87
C GLU A 159 7.83 -17.16 -3.02
N ASN A 160 9.13 -16.95 -2.99
CA ASN A 160 10.12 -18.04 -3.00
C ASN A 160 10.85 -18.19 -1.65
N GLY A 161 10.63 -17.30 -0.68
CA GLY A 161 11.26 -17.36 0.64
C GLY A 161 12.66 -16.76 0.71
N VAL A 162 13.13 -16.07 -0.34
CA VAL A 162 14.38 -15.30 -0.34
C VAL A 162 14.05 -13.85 0.03
N ALA A 163 14.50 -13.41 1.19
CA ALA A 163 13.97 -12.22 1.87
C ALA A 163 14.00 -10.92 1.04
N ASP A 164 15.02 -10.69 0.22
CA ASP A 164 15.18 -9.49 -0.62
C ASP A 164 14.57 -9.65 -2.02
N GLU A 165 14.20 -10.87 -2.42
CA GLU A 165 13.43 -11.15 -3.64
C GLU A 165 11.93 -11.11 -3.36
N ASP A 166 11.52 -11.55 -2.18
CA ASP A 166 10.12 -11.47 -1.74
C ASP A 166 9.74 -10.02 -1.42
N VAL A 167 10.55 -9.28 -0.65
CA VAL A 167 10.18 -7.92 -0.21
C VAL A 167 11.38 -6.98 0.01
N GLN A 168 11.22 -5.74 -0.45
CA GLN A 168 12.18 -4.66 -0.24
C GLN A 168 11.49 -3.44 0.36
N GLU A 169 12.12 -2.79 1.33
CA GLU A 169 11.52 -1.73 2.14
C GLU A 169 12.35 -0.44 2.10
N CYS A 170 11.68 0.69 2.16
CA CYS A 170 12.25 2.01 2.39
C CYS A 170 11.50 2.71 3.52
N TYR A 171 12.23 3.27 4.48
CA TYR A 171 11.66 4.02 5.61
C TYR A 171 11.68 5.52 5.36
N PHE A 172 10.83 6.23 6.09
CA PHE A 172 10.68 7.67 6.02
C PHE A 172 10.68 8.23 7.44
N GLU A 173 11.61 9.13 7.75
CA GLU A 173 11.76 9.73 9.07
C GLU A 173 11.46 11.23 9.08
N PRO A 174 10.61 11.72 10.02
CA PRO A 174 9.83 10.95 11.00
C PRO A 174 8.61 10.21 10.40
N GLY A 175 8.31 10.44 9.12
CA GLY A 175 7.16 9.92 8.39
C GLY A 175 6.50 11.03 7.56
N TYR A 176 5.83 10.67 6.46
CA TYR A 176 5.11 11.62 5.62
C TYR A 176 3.61 11.59 5.93
N SER A 177 2.94 12.72 5.71
CA SER A 177 1.54 12.91 6.11
C SER A 177 0.58 12.62 4.96
N ILE A 178 -0.41 11.77 5.21
CA ILE A 178 -1.56 11.54 4.34
C ILE A 178 -2.80 12.18 4.97
N VAL A 179 -3.42 13.11 4.26
CA VAL A 179 -4.64 13.80 4.68
C VAL A 179 -5.84 13.16 3.98
N TYR A 180 -6.86 12.77 4.74
CA TYR A 180 -8.10 12.22 4.19
C TYR A 180 -9.32 12.81 4.93
N ASN A 181 -10.41 12.99 4.20
CA ASN A 181 -11.63 13.57 4.77
C ASN A 181 -12.28 12.58 5.73
N GLN A 182 -12.80 13.08 6.85
CA GLN A 182 -13.71 12.28 7.66
C GLN A 182 -15.03 12.15 6.90
N ILE A 183 -15.30 10.96 6.37
CA ILE A 183 -16.57 10.73 5.68
C ILE A 183 -17.60 10.46 6.76
N GLU A 184 -18.44 11.47 7.04
CA GLU A 184 -19.69 11.26 7.75
C GLU A 184 -20.43 10.12 7.05
N ALA A 185 -20.67 9.05 7.81
CA ALA A 185 -21.67 8.07 7.41
C ALA A 185 -23.00 8.82 7.41
N LYS A 186 -23.45 9.30 6.24
CA LYS A 186 -24.87 9.56 6.03
C LYS A 186 -25.55 8.20 6.15
N LEU A 187 -26.09 7.95 7.34
CA LEU A 187 -27.09 6.92 7.59
C LEU A 187 -28.32 7.19 6.73
#